data_AF-A0A533VUB6-F1
#
_entry.id   AF-A0A533VUB6-F1
#
_cell.length_a   1.000
_cell.length_b   1.000
_cell.length_c   1.000
_cell.angle_alpha   90.00
_cell.angle_beta   90.00
_cell.angle_gamma   90.00
#
_symmetry.space_group_name_H-M   'P 1'
#
loop_
_entity.id
_entity.type
_entity.pdbx_description
1 polymer ?
#
loop_
_entity_poly.entity_id
_entity_poly.type
_entity_poly.pdbx_seq_one_letter_code
_entity_poly.pdbx_strand_id
1 'polypeptide(L)'
;MLRSHHAPLTPTVFRRLLAHFDKGANTRPTEVKVLSLRKRLSFVFDLVALGILFVLAGFAVIFVAMILSVSSKPSTESKVRGGGVVMIGPIPLVFGSDMKWASVAIVLALALILVTLVVNLYVI
;
A
#
# COMPACT_ATOMS: atom_id res chain seq x y z
N MET A 1 34.67 -70.71 -5.71
CA MET A 1 34.35 -70.19 -4.36
C MET A 1 34.97 -68.81 -4.22
N LEU A 2 34.16 -67.81 -3.87
CA LEU A 2 34.39 -66.37 -4.02
C LEU A 2 35.63 -65.86 -3.26
N ARG A 3 36.53 -65.17 -3.96
CA ARG A 3 37.62 -64.40 -3.36
C ARG A 3 37.17 -62.93 -3.26
N SER A 4 36.56 -62.56 -2.14
CA SER A 4 36.17 -61.17 -1.87
C SER A 4 37.42 -60.30 -1.70
N HIS A 5 37.75 -59.55 -2.75
CA HIS A 5 38.72 -58.47 -2.70
C HIS A 5 38.12 -57.31 -1.90
N HIS A 6 38.24 -57.38 -0.58
CA HIS A 6 38.03 -56.24 0.30
C HIS A 6 39.16 -55.25 0.06
N ALA A 7 38.95 -54.31 -0.86
CA ALA A 7 39.84 -53.16 -1.00
C ALA A 7 39.79 -52.38 0.33
N PRO A 8 40.90 -52.30 1.10
CA PRO A 8 40.90 -51.52 2.31
C PRO A 8 40.64 -50.08 1.93
N LEU A 9 39.63 -49.48 2.57
CA LEU A 9 39.33 -48.05 2.44
C LEU A 9 40.52 -47.30 3.04
N THR A 10 41.53 -47.06 2.22
CA THR A 10 42.68 -46.23 2.59
C THR A 10 42.17 -44.83 2.92
N PRO A 11 42.80 -44.13 3.89
CA PRO A 11 42.40 -42.77 4.26
C PRO A 11 42.29 -41.84 3.06
N THR A 12 43.12 -42.10 2.03
CA THR A 12 43.15 -41.39 0.76
C THR A 12 41.85 -41.54 -0.05
N VAL A 13 41.27 -42.75 -0.11
CA VAL A 13 40.03 -43.02 -0.86
C VAL A 13 38.84 -42.41 -0.14
N PHE A 14 38.78 -42.55 1.19
CA PHE A 14 37.74 -41.95 2.02
C PHE A 14 37.77 -40.42 1.93
N ARG A 15 38.96 -39.81 1.97
CA ARG A 15 39.13 -38.35 1.81
C ARG A 15 38.71 -37.86 0.43
N ARG A 16 38.95 -38.64 -0.64
CA ARG A 16 38.52 -38.31 -2.00
C ARG A 16 37.00 -38.39 -2.14
N LEU A 17 36.37 -39.34 -1.46
CA LEU A 17 34.91 -39.49 -1.43
C LEU A 17 34.24 -38.34 -0.68
N LEU A 18 34.78 -37.96 0.49
CA LEU A 18 34.32 -36.78 1.22
C LEU A 18 34.50 -35.49 0.42
N ALA A 19 35.60 -35.36 -0.33
CA ALA A 19 35.81 -34.22 -1.22
C ALA A 19 34.80 -34.17 -2.40
N HIS A 20 34.25 -35.31 -2.83
CA HIS A 20 33.16 -35.34 -3.81
C HIS A 20 31.80 -34.99 -3.19
N PHE A 21 31.56 -35.36 -1.92
CA PHE A 21 30.35 -34.97 -1.19
C PHE A 21 30.34 -33.49 -0.78
N ASP A 22 31.48 -32.95 -0.37
CA ASP A 22 31.65 -31.54 0.03
C ASP A 22 31.40 -30.57 -1.14
N LYS A 23 31.76 -30.98 -2.37
CA LYS A 23 31.47 -30.23 -3.60
C LYS A 23 29.98 -30.09 -3.91
N GLY A 24 29.12 -30.98 -3.39
CA GLY A 24 27.66 -30.89 -3.53
C GLY A 24 26.98 -30.07 -2.42
N ALA A 25 27.67 -29.80 -1.31
CA ALA A 25 27.14 -29.05 -0.17
C ALA A 25 27.29 -27.52 -0.32
N ASN A 26 28.17 -27.05 -1.20
CA ASN A 26 28.31 -25.62 -1.53
C ASN A 26 27.23 -25.16 -2.51
N THR A 27 25.97 -25.39 -2.16
CA THR A 27 24.86 -24.71 -2.78
C THR A 27 24.73 -23.33 -2.12
N ARG A 28 25.29 -22.31 -2.78
CA ARG A 28 25.05 -20.89 -2.50
C ARG A 28 23.72 -20.28 -3.06
N PRO A 29 22.70 -21.02 -3.58
CA PRO A 29 21.50 -20.39 -4.12
C PRO A 29 20.48 -19.97 -3.05
N THR A 30 20.69 -20.31 -1.78
CA THR A 30 19.77 -19.96 -0.69
C THR A 30 19.97 -18.53 -0.19
N GLU A 31 21.21 -18.06 0.02
CA GLU A 31 21.50 -16.72 0.55
C GLU A 31 20.98 -15.57 -0.35
N VAL A 32 21.20 -15.67 -1.67
CA VAL A 32 20.72 -14.65 -2.61
C VAL A 32 19.19 -14.60 -2.71
N LYS A 33 18.52 -15.76 -2.58
CA LYS A 33 17.05 -15.81 -2.61
C LYS A 33 16.44 -15.28 -1.32
N VAL A 34 16.99 -15.62 -0.14
CA VAL A 34 16.48 -15.10 1.14
C VAL A 34 16.73 -13.59 1.29
N LEU A 35 17.82 -13.06 0.74
CA LEU A 35 18.09 -11.63 0.72
C LEU A 35 17.07 -10.87 -0.14
N SER A 36 16.73 -11.40 -1.32
CA SER A 36 15.71 -10.80 -2.20
C SER A 36 14.31 -10.83 -1.57
N LEU A 37 13.99 -11.88 -0.81
CA LEU A 37 12.72 -12.02 -0.11
C LEU A 37 12.63 -11.05 1.08
N ARG A 38 13.71 -10.93 1.86
CA ARG A 38 13.80 -9.95 2.95
C ARG A 38 13.68 -8.52 2.43
N LYS A 39 14.35 -8.20 1.31
CA LYS A 39 14.30 -6.86 0.71
C LYS A 39 12.91 -6.51 0.16
N ARG A 40 12.19 -7.49 -0.39
CA ARG A 40 10.79 -7.32 -0.78
C ARG A 40 9.89 -7.06 0.42
N LEU A 41 10.07 -7.80 1.50
CA LEU A 41 9.30 -7.63 2.73
C LEU A 41 9.55 -6.24 3.34
N SER A 42 10.81 -5.83 3.49
CA SER A 42 11.13 -4.51 4.04
C SER A 42 10.54 -3.38 3.20
N PHE A 43 10.61 -3.49 1.87
CA PHE A 43 10.03 -2.49 0.97
C PHE A 43 8.51 -2.35 1.14
N VAL A 44 7.79 -3.46 1.36
CA VAL A 44 6.34 -3.42 1.63
C VAL A 44 6.06 -2.74 2.97
N PHE A 45 6.83 -3.06 4.02
CA PHE A 45 6.68 -2.41 5.32
C PHE A 45 6.97 -0.90 5.25
N ASP A 46 7.99 -0.48 4.49
CA ASP A 46 8.33 0.92 4.28
C ASP A 46 7.18 1.67 3.58
N LEU A 47 6.57 1.06 2.56
CA LEU A 47 5.45 1.66 1.85
C LEU A 47 4.20 1.78 2.73
N VAL A 48 3.91 0.76 3.53
CA VAL A 48 2.80 0.78 4.50
C VAL A 48 3.04 1.86 5.56
N ALA A 49 4.26 1.96 6.10
CA ALA A 49 4.62 2.97 7.08
C ALA A 49 4.49 4.39 6.50
N LEU A 50 4.94 4.61 5.25
CA LEU A 50 4.80 5.87 4.55
C LEU A 50 3.32 6.23 4.32
N GLY A 51 2.50 5.25 3.95
CA GLY A 51 1.06 5.42 3.80
C GLY A 51 0.38 5.83 5.11
N ILE A 52 0.69 5.14 6.21
CA ILE A 52 0.17 5.47 7.55
C ILE A 52 0.62 6.88 7.95
N LEU A 53 1.89 7.23 7.74
CA LEU A 53 2.41 8.56 8.05
C LEU A 53 1.68 9.65 7.25
N PHE A 54 1.39 9.41 5.98
CA PHE A 54 0.66 10.35 5.13
C PHE A 54 -0.79 10.54 5.59
N VAL A 55 -1.48 9.45 5.96
CA VAL A 55 -2.85 9.52 6.52
C VAL A 55 -2.85 10.32 7.82
N LEU A 56 -1.91 10.05 8.73
CA LEU A 56 -1.80 10.78 10.00
C LEU A 56 -1.45 12.26 9.78
N ALA A 57 -0.53 12.56 8.84
CA ALA A 57 -0.19 13.94 8.48
C ALA A 57 -1.39 14.68 7.90
N GLY A 58 -2.13 14.07 6.97
CA GLY A 58 -3.35 14.64 6.40
C GLY A 58 -4.42 14.90 7.46
N PHE A 59 -4.64 13.94 8.35
CA PHE A 59 -5.55 14.11 9.48
C PHE A 59 -5.13 15.27 10.40
N ALA A 60 -3.84 15.35 10.76
CA ALA A 60 -3.32 16.41 11.61
C ALA A 60 -3.50 17.81 10.98
N VAL A 61 -3.25 17.94 9.67
CA VAL A 61 -3.47 19.21 8.94
C VAL A 61 -4.93 19.63 8.99
N ILE A 62 -5.87 18.73 8.69
CA ILE A 62 -7.31 19.01 8.74
C ILE A 62 -7.73 19.38 10.17
N PHE A 63 -7.21 18.67 11.17
CA PHE A 63 -7.51 18.92 12.57
C PHE A 63 -7.02 20.28 13.05
N VAL A 64 -5.78 20.66 12.72
CA VAL A 64 -5.25 22.00 13.01
C VAL A 64 -6.07 23.08 12.30
N ALA A 65 -6.40 22.89 11.02
CA ALA A 65 -7.24 23.82 10.28
C ALA A 65 -8.62 24.01 10.94
N MET A 66 -9.23 22.93 11.44
CA MET A 66 -10.50 23.00 12.18
C MET A 66 -10.37 23.80 13.48
N ILE A 67 -9.31 23.57 14.28
CA ILE A 67 -9.07 24.32 15.52
C ILE A 67 -8.88 25.81 15.25
N LEU A 68 -8.08 26.14 14.22
CA LEU A 68 -7.84 27.54 13.82
C LEU A 68 -9.11 28.20 13.29
N SER A 69 -9.96 27.45 12.57
CA SER A 69 -11.24 27.94 12.05
C SER A 69 -12.23 28.28 13.16
N VAL A 70 -12.24 27.54 14.27
CA VAL A 70 -13.12 27.80 15.43
C VAL A 70 -12.63 29.01 16.25
N SER A 71 -11.31 29.22 16.30
CA SER A 71 -10.70 30.32 17.06
C SER A 71 -10.80 31.68 16.36
N SER A 72 -11.15 31.68 15.07
CA SER A 72 -11.38 32.88 14.28
C SER A 72 -12.75 33.45 14.63
N LYS A 73 -12.79 34.54 15.42
CA LYS A 73 -14.03 35.25 15.79
C LYS A 73 -14.87 35.53 14.53
N PRO A 74 -16.14 35.11 14.46
CA PRO A 74 -17.01 35.53 13.38
C PRO A 74 -17.21 37.04 13.52
N SER A 75 -16.60 37.82 12.63
CA SER A 75 -17.03 39.19 12.39
C SER A 75 -18.54 39.13 12.14
N THR A 76 -19.30 40.02 12.78
CA THR A 76 -20.75 39.99 13.04
C THR A 76 -21.70 39.86 11.84
N GLU A 77 -21.20 39.58 10.64
CA GLU A 77 -21.95 39.34 9.41
C GLU A 77 -21.45 38.13 8.60
N SER A 78 -20.56 37.29 9.13
CA SER A 78 -20.08 36.09 8.44
C SER A 78 -21.16 35.00 8.48
N LYS A 79 -22.16 35.12 7.61
CA LYS A 79 -23.08 34.02 7.29
C LYS A 79 -22.22 32.78 7.00
N VAL A 80 -22.43 31.68 7.72
CA VAL A 80 -21.63 30.47 7.54
C VAL A 80 -21.85 29.99 6.11
N ARG A 81 -20.89 30.27 5.23
CA ARG A 81 -20.87 29.91 3.80
C ARG A 81 -20.41 28.46 3.67
N GLY A 82 -21.15 27.54 4.29
CA GLY A 82 -20.92 26.10 4.21
C GLY A 82 -21.88 25.45 3.22
N GLY A 83 -21.41 24.43 2.51
CA GLY A 83 -22.25 23.57 1.68
C GLY A 83 -21.62 22.18 1.52
N GLY A 84 -22.46 21.16 1.40
CA GLY A 84 -22.10 19.76 1.22
C GLY A 84 -23.12 19.04 0.34
N VAL A 85 -22.72 17.90 -0.22
CA VAL A 85 -23.60 17.07 -1.05
C VAL A 85 -23.70 15.71 -0.40
N VAL A 86 -24.93 15.26 -0.16
CA VAL A 86 -25.23 13.90 0.31
C VAL A 86 -25.75 13.12 -0.88
N MET A 87 -25.08 12.02 -1.26
CA MET A 87 -25.61 11.14 -2.29
C MET A 87 -26.51 10.07 -1.66
N ILE A 88 -27.78 10.05 -2.07
CA ILE A 88 -28.72 8.97 -1.74
C ILE A 88 -28.89 8.13 -3.00
N GLY A 89 -28.08 7.08 -3.13
CA GLY A 89 -27.93 6.39 -4.40
C GLY A 89 -27.35 7.34 -5.49
N PRO A 90 -27.70 7.17 -6.78
CA PRO A 90 -27.19 8.03 -7.85
C PRO A 90 -27.80 9.44 -7.85
N ILE A 91 -28.63 9.79 -6.85
CA ILE A 91 -29.28 11.10 -6.74
C ILE A 91 -28.49 11.96 -5.75
N PRO A 92 -27.78 13.00 -6.21
CA PRO A 92 -27.06 13.92 -5.32
C PRO A 92 -28.01 14.94 -4.71
N LEU A 93 -27.93 15.12 -3.38
CA LEU A 93 -28.74 16.07 -2.61
C LEU A 93 -27.83 17.16 -2.04
N VAL A 94 -28.03 18.40 -2.50
CA VAL A 94 -27.10 19.50 -2.22
C VAL A 94 -27.66 20.39 -1.12
N PHE A 95 -26.85 20.58 -0.08
CA PHE A 95 -27.14 21.43 1.05
C PHE A 95 -26.10 22.54 1.10
N GLY A 96 -26.52 23.79 1.25
CA GLY A 96 -25.55 24.85 1.42
C GLY A 96 -26.20 26.21 1.62
N SER A 97 -25.56 27.02 2.44
CA SER A 97 -25.94 28.41 2.72
C SER A 97 -25.63 29.33 1.54
N ASP A 98 -24.78 28.87 0.61
CA ASP A 98 -24.25 29.65 -0.49
C ASP A 98 -24.44 28.96 -1.84
N MET A 99 -25.17 29.63 -2.73
CA MET A 99 -25.54 29.11 -4.05
C MET A 99 -24.32 28.88 -4.96
N LYS A 100 -23.22 29.64 -4.77
CA LYS A 100 -21.95 29.42 -5.48
C LYS A 100 -21.30 28.09 -5.12
N TRP A 101 -21.14 27.82 -3.83
CA TRP A 101 -20.53 26.58 -3.35
C TRP A 101 -21.44 25.37 -3.60
N ALA A 102 -22.75 25.55 -3.46
CA ALA A 102 -23.73 24.54 -3.84
C ALA A 102 -23.64 24.18 -5.33
N SER A 103 -23.54 25.17 -6.22
CA SER A 103 -23.44 24.94 -7.67
C SER A 103 -22.15 24.19 -8.05
N VAL A 104 -21.01 24.55 -7.46
CA VAL A 104 -19.74 23.81 -7.64
C VAL A 104 -19.90 22.35 -7.21
N ALA A 105 -20.54 22.12 -6.06
CA ALA A 105 -20.72 20.77 -5.54
C ALA A 105 -21.69 19.93 -6.38
N ILE A 106 -22.73 20.54 -6.97
CA ILE A 106 -23.62 19.90 -7.95
C ILE A 106 -22.82 19.44 -9.18
N VAL A 107 -22.05 20.34 -9.79
CA VAL A 107 -21.27 20.04 -11.00
C VAL A 107 -20.28 18.92 -10.73
N LEU A 108 -19.61 18.96 -9.57
CA LEU A 108 -18.68 17.91 -9.16
C LEU A 108 -19.39 16.56 -8.97
N ALA A 109 -20.53 16.53 -8.28
CA ALA A 109 -21.31 15.31 -8.09
C ALA A 109 -21.79 14.73 -9.43
N LEU A 110 -22.28 15.57 -10.34
CA LEU A 110 -22.70 15.16 -11.68
C LEU A 110 -21.54 14.59 -12.50
N ALA A 111 -20.37 15.23 -12.45
CA ALA A 111 -19.16 14.74 -13.11
C ALA A 111 -18.75 13.36 -12.58
N LEU A 112 -18.80 13.14 -11.26
CA LEU A 112 -18.49 11.85 -10.64
C LEU A 112 -19.49 10.75 -11.03
N ILE A 113 -20.79 11.07 -11.14
CA ILE A 113 -21.80 10.14 -11.66
C ILE A 113 -21.45 9.73 -13.09
N LEU A 114 -21.12 10.70 -13.95
CA LEU A 114 -20.76 10.44 -15.34
C LEU A 114 -19.51 9.57 -15.46
N VAL A 115 -18.46 9.86 -14.68
CA VAL A 115 -17.25 9.03 -14.64
C VAL A 115 -17.60 7.60 -14.22
N THR A 116 -18.39 7.44 -13.17
CA THR A 116 -18.83 6.12 -12.69
C THR A 116 -19.63 5.37 -13.75
N LEU A 117 -20.55 6.07 -14.44
CA LEU A 117 -21.37 5.51 -15.51
C LEU A 117 -20.50 5.04 -16.69
N VAL A 118 -19.55 5.87 -17.13
CA VAL A 118 -18.64 5.56 -18.24
C VAL A 118 -17.74 4.40 -17.90
N VAL A 119 -17.16 4.39 -16.69
CA VAL A 119 -16.32 3.28 -16.22
C VAL A 119 -17.13 1.99 -16.17
N ASN A 120 -18.35 2.03 -15.60
CA ASN A 120 -19.20 0.85 -15.53
C ASN A 120 -19.63 0.35 -16.92
N LEU A 121 -19.93 1.25 -17.86
CA LEU A 121 -20.26 0.89 -19.24
C LEU A 121 -19.06 0.34 -20.03
N TYR A 122 -17.85 0.81 -19.74
CA TYR A 122 -16.63 0.32 -20.39
C TYR A 122 -16.16 -1.03 -19.82
N VAL A 123 -16.44 -1.30 -18.54
CA VAL A 123 -16.05 -2.54 -17.86
C VAL A 123 -16.96 -3.73 -18.22
N ILE A 124 -18.21 -3.46 -18.61
CA ILE A 124 -19.21 -4.46 -19.04
C ILE A 124 -19.10 -4.69 -20.55
#